data_AF-A0A1F6HAM8-F1
#
_entry.id   AF-A0A1F6HAM8-F1
#
_cell.length_a   1.000
_cell.length_b   1.000
_cell.length_c   1.000
_cell.angle_alpha   90.00
_cell.angle_beta   90.00
_cell.angle_gamma   90.00
#
_symmetry.space_group_name_H-M   'P 1'
#
loop_
_entity.id
_entity.type
_entity.pdbx_description
1 polymer ?
#
loop_
_entity_poly.entity_id
_entity_poly.type
_entity_poly.pdbx_seq_one_letter_code
_entity_poly.pdbx_strand_id
1 'polypeptide(L)'
;MNANEINENLVKHALWITSNQTVGVRANLSEANLSGADLSGADLSEADLSEADLSGADLSKADLSEADLSKADLSKADLSKANLSKANLSGASGIFATGYFGKHHAVAAGGYISIGCERHTYDEWLKDGENIGKNNGYTDDEINLYMAWIRLTVSWLKEMEK
;
A
#
# COMPACT_ATOMS: atom_id res chain seq x y z
N MET A 1 6.12 -13.28 -17.35
CA MET A 1 7.53 -13.52 -17.03
C MET A 1 7.67 -14.85 -16.31
N ASN A 2 8.78 -15.56 -16.46
CA ASN A 2 9.11 -16.74 -15.66
C ASN A 2 9.94 -16.35 -14.43
N ALA A 3 10.14 -17.29 -13.49
CA ALA A 3 10.85 -17.04 -12.23
C ALA A 3 12.30 -16.55 -12.41
N ASN A 4 13.00 -17.01 -13.46
CA ASN A 4 14.36 -16.56 -13.75
C ASN A 4 14.37 -15.11 -14.23
N GLU A 5 13.44 -14.74 -15.11
CA GLU A 5 13.29 -13.36 -15.60
C GLU A 5 12.94 -12.38 -14.47
N ILE A 6 12.11 -12.81 -13.51
CA ILE A 6 11.78 -12.03 -12.31
C ILE A 6 13.05 -11.83 -11.47
N ASN A 7 13.76 -12.91 -11.13
CA ASN A 7 14.99 -12.82 -10.33
C ASN A 7 16.06 -11.96 -11.00
N GLU A 8 16.24 -12.08 -12.32
CA GLU A 8 17.17 -11.21 -13.05
C GLU A 8 16.79 -9.74 -12.98
N ASN A 9 15.49 -9.41 -13.05
CA ASN A 9 15.01 -8.04 -12.88
C ASN A 9 15.29 -7.53 -11.47
N LEU A 10 15.01 -8.33 -10.43
CA LEU A 10 15.27 -7.96 -9.04
C LEU A 10 16.76 -7.72 -8.77
N VAL A 11 17.65 -8.56 -9.32
CA VAL A 11 19.11 -8.39 -9.18
C VAL A 11 19.58 -7.10 -9.88
N LYS A 12 19.09 -6.84 -11.10
CA LYS A 12 19.42 -5.60 -11.83
C LYS A 12 18.90 -4.36 -11.10
N HIS A 13 17.75 -4.48 -10.43
CA HIS A 13 17.17 -3.42 -9.64
C HIS A 13 17.96 -3.12 -8.37
N ALA A 14 18.38 -4.16 -7.64
CA ALA A 14 19.26 -4.00 -6.48
C ALA A 14 20.59 -3.32 -6.86
N LEU A 15 21.18 -3.65 -8.01
CA LEU A 15 22.35 -2.94 -8.53
C LEU A 15 22.03 -1.47 -8.86
N TRP A 16 20.87 -1.22 -9.44
CA TRP A 16 20.41 0.13 -9.78
C TRP A 16 20.29 1.01 -8.55
N ILE A 17 19.72 0.51 -7.46
CA ILE A 17 19.60 1.23 -6.19
C ILE A 17 20.97 1.45 -5.55
N THR A 18 21.73 0.36 -5.35
CA THR A 18 23.01 0.39 -4.61
C THR A 18 24.12 1.17 -5.32
N SER A 19 24.04 1.27 -6.65
CA SER A 19 24.98 2.05 -7.46
C SER A 19 24.57 3.52 -7.64
N ASN A 20 23.52 3.96 -6.95
CA ASN A 20 22.93 5.29 -7.13
C ASN A 20 22.60 5.55 -8.62
N GLN A 21 21.91 4.58 -9.23
CA GLN A 21 21.38 4.60 -10.59
C GLN A 21 22.43 4.59 -11.72
N THR A 22 23.67 4.17 -11.42
CA THR A 22 24.77 4.13 -12.41
C THR A 22 24.97 2.78 -13.08
N VAL A 23 24.51 1.69 -12.46
CA VAL A 23 24.64 0.29 -12.93
C VAL A 23 23.34 -0.47 -12.69
N GLY A 24 22.92 -1.34 -13.61
CA GLY A 24 21.65 -2.06 -13.49
C GLY A 24 20.49 -1.27 -14.09
N VAL A 25 19.25 -1.71 -13.84
CA VAL A 25 18.04 -1.04 -14.31
C VAL A 25 16.94 -1.12 -13.25
N ARG A 26 16.10 -0.08 -13.19
CA ARG A 26 14.83 -0.10 -12.45
C ARG A 26 14.04 -1.38 -12.82
N ALA A 27 13.49 -2.06 -11.82
CA ALA A 27 12.70 -3.27 -12.06
C ALA A 27 11.47 -2.94 -12.92
N ASN A 28 11.32 -3.67 -14.02
CA ASN A 28 10.07 -3.71 -14.77
C ASN A 28 9.43 -5.09 -14.55
N LEU A 29 8.37 -5.09 -13.76
CA LEU A 29 7.54 -6.23 -13.38
C LEU A 29 6.07 -5.95 -13.74
N SER A 30 5.81 -5.04 -14.69
CA SER A 30 4.45 -4.76 -15.13
C SER A 30 3.82 -6.01 -15.77
N GLU A 31 2.53 -6.20 -15.51
CA GLU A 31 1.75 -7.37 -15.94
C GLU A 31 2.33 -8.74 -15.48
N ALA A 32 3.30 -8.74 -14.56
CA ALA A 32 3.92 -9.96 -14.09
C ALA A 32 2.95 -10.76 -13.20
N ASN A 33 2.96 -12.09 -13.36
CA ASN A 33 2.34 -12.98 -12.39
C ASN A 33 3.33 -13.23 -11.25
N LEU A 34 3.05 -12.59 -10.11
CA LEU A 34 3.77 -12.67 -8.84
C LEU A 34 2.85 -13.23 -7.74
N SER A 35 1.77 -13.93 -8.12
CA SER A 35 0.81 -14.50 -7.18
C SER A 35 1.51 -15.48 -6.22
N GLY A 36 1.30 -15.29 -4.92
CA GLY A 36 1.93 -16.08 -3.87
C GLY A 36 3.46 -15.96 -3.77
N ALA A 37 4.10 -15.01 -4.45
CA ALA A 37 5.54 -14.83 -4.41
C ALA A 37 6.01 -14.36 -3.01
N ASP A 38 7.17 -14.85 -2.58
CA ASP A 38 7.88 -14.30 -1.43
C ASP A 38 8.77 -13.15 -1.90
N LEU A 39 8.33 -11.93 -1.60
CA LEU A 39 9.01 -10.67 -1.84
C LEU A 39 9.24 -9.94 -0.51
N SER A 40 9.27 -10.68 0.60
CA SER A 40 9.41 -10.12 1.94
C SER A 40 10.75 -9.40 2.09
N GLY A 41 10.70 -8.15 2.55
CA GLY A 41 11.88 -7.29 2.69
C GLY A 41 12.57 -6.88 1.38
N ALA A 42 11.97 -7.17 0.22
CA ALA A 42 12.54 -6.77 -1.06
C ALA A 42 12.57 -5.25 -1.20
N ASP A 43 13.66 -4.72 -1.77
CA ASP A 43 13.71 -3.34 -2.21
C ASP A 43 13.18 -3.26 -3.64
N LEU A 44 11.94 -2.80 -3.76
CA LEU A 44 11.17 -2.55 -4.97
C LEU A 44 10.86 -1.05 -5.10
N SER A 45 11.68 -0.20 -4.46
CA SER A 45 11.50 1.24 -4.52
C SER A 45 11.63 1.72 -5.96
N GLU A 46 10.71 2.59 -6.37
CA GLU A 46 10.56 3.03 -7.74
C GLU A 46 10.34 1.87 -8.72
N ALA A 47 9.94 0.64 -8.37
CA ALA A 47 9.69 -0.40 -9.37
C ALA A 47 8.46 -0.07 -10.24
N ASP A 48 8.37 -0.65 -11.44
CA ASP A 48 7.11 -0.73 -12.19
C ASP A 48 6.46 -2.10 -11.94
N LEU A 49 5.35 -2.11 -11.21
CA LEU A 49 4.49 -3.25 -10.87
C LEU A 49 3.06 -3.01 -11.40
N SER A 50 2.89 -2.12 -12.37
CA SER A 50 1.58 -1.79 -12.91
C SER A 50 0.92 -3.03 -13.54
N GLU A 51 -0.37 -3.22 -13.27
CA GLU A 51 -1.16 -4.37 -13.76
C GLU A 51 -0.62 -5.76 -13.33
N ALA A 52 0.31 -5.83 -12.36
CA ALA A 52 0.84 -7.10 -11.86
C ALA A 52 -0.19 -7.87 -11.01
N ASP A 53 -0.17 -9.19 -11.10
CA ASP A 53 -0.90 -10.07 -10.19
C ASP A 53 0.00 -10.37 -8.99
N LEU A 54 -0.26 -9.70 -7.87
CA LEU A 54 0.41 -9.88 -6.57
C LEU A 54 -0.53 -10.61 -5.58
N SER A 55 -1.54 -11.31 -6.06
CA SER A 55 -2.53 -11.94 -5.19
C SER A 55 -1.87 -12.98 -4.28
N GLY A 56 -2.07 -12.82 -2.97
CA GLY A 56 -1.47 -13.68 -1.94
C GLY A 56 0.05 -13.59 -1.80
N ALA A 57 0.73 -12.63 -2.45
CA ALA A 57 2.17 -12.44 -2.29
C ALA A 57 2.54 -11.99 -0.87
N ASP A 58 3.70 -12.42 -0.37
CA ASP A 58 4.31 -11.86 0.85
C ASP A 58 5.18 -10.67 0.46
N LEU A 59 4.68 -9.46 0.72
CA LEU A 59 5.39 -8.18 0.56
C LEU A 59 5.75 -7.59 1.93
N SER A 60 5.76 -8.40 2.99
CA SER A 60 5.98 -7.90 4.34
C SER A 60 7.36 -7.26 4.44
N LYS A 61 7.42 -6.06 5.02
CA LYS A 61 8.64 -5.22 5.13
C LYS A 61 9.29 -4.81 3.80
N ALA A 62 8.67 -5.05 2.64
CA ALA A 62 9.21 -4.61 1.36
C ALA A 62 9.25 -3.08 1.27
N ASP A 63 10.25 -2.53 0.59
CA ASP A 63 10.23 -1.13 0.18
C ASP A 63 9.56 -1.02 -1.19
N LEU A 64 8.38 -0.39 -1.24
CA LEU A 64 7.60 -0.11 -2.44
C LEU A 64 7.46 1.41 -2.64
N SER A 65 8.32 2.21 -2.00
CA SER A 65 8.22 3.67 -2.10
C SER A 65 8.40 4.13 -3.54
N GLU A 66 7.56 5.06 -4.00
CA GLU A 66 7.55 5.57 -5.37
C GLU A 66 7.31 4.51 -6.46
N ALA A 67 6.96 3.27 -6.11
CA ALA A 67 6.64 2.21 -7.05
C ALA A 67 5.30 2.48 -7.77
N ASP A 68 5.18 2.04 -9.02
CA ASP A 68 3.90 2.04 -9.73
C ASP A 68 3.18 0.71 -9.52
N LEU A 69 2.08 0.73 -8.75
CA LEU A 69 1.20 -0.41 -8.47
C LEU A 69 -0.17 -0.20 -9.11
N SER A 70 -0.28 0.70 -10.09
CA SER A 70 -1.58 1.02 -10.68
C SER A 70 -2.21 -0.22 -11.30
N LYS A 71 -3.49 -0.44 -10.99
CA LYS A 71 -4.28 -1.60 -11.41
C LYS A 71 -3.72 -2.97 -11.00
N ALA A 72 -2.74 -3.05 -10.11
CA ALA A 72 -2.25 -4.33 -9.60
C ALA A 72 -3.34 -5.07 -8.78
N ASP A 73 -3.31 -6.39 -8.79
CA ASP A 73 -4.13 -7.21 -7.89
C ASP A 73 -3.34 -7.55 -6.63
N LEU A 74 -3.67 -6.92 -5.51
CA LEU A 74 -3.06 -7.15 -4.20
C LEU A 74 -3.98 -8.00 -3.29
N SER A 75 -4.92 -8.74 -3.87
CA SER A 75 -5.89 -9.53 -3.10
C SER A 75 -5.17 -10.53 -2.21
N LYS A 76 -5.37 -10.40 -0.89
CA LYS A 76 -4.75 -11.26 0.13
C LYS A 76 -3.22 -11.14 0.23
N ALA A 77 -2.59 -10.16 -0.44
CA ALA A 77 -1.16 -9.92 -0.25
C ALA A 77 -0.87 -9.49 1.19
N ASP A 78 0.25 -9.95 1.75
CA ASP A 78 0.74 -9.47 3.04
C ASP A 78 1.62 -8.23 2.82
N LEU A 79 1.08 -7.05 3.11
CA LEU A 79 1.81 -5.77 3.05
C LEU A 79 2.29 -5.32 4.44
N SER A 80 2.32 -6.20 5.44
CA SER A 80 2.68 -5.85 6.81
C SER A 80 4.04 -5.16 6.87
N LYS A 81 4.07 -3.91 7.34
CA LYS A 81 5.28 -3.06 7.44
C LYS A 81 5.96 -2.73 6.11
N ALA A 82 5.29 -2.95 4.97
CA ALA A 82 5.80 -2.48 3.69
C ALA A 82 5.80 -0.94 3.63
N ASN A 83 6.80 -0.34 2.98
CA ASN A 83 6.86 1.10 2.75
C ASN A 83 6.17 1.42 1.42
N LEU A 84 4.97 2.00 1.44
CA LEU A 84 4.22 2.42 0.24
C LEU A 84 4.30 3.94 -0.01
N SER A 85 5.29 4.62 0.57
CA SER A 85 5.40 6.08 0.49
C SER A 85 5.42 6.54 -0.96
N LYS A 86 4.45 7.37 -1.37
CA LYS A 86 4.29 7.88 -2.75
C LYS A 86 4.08 6.82 -3.83
N ALA A 87 3.78 5.56 -3.47
CA ALA A 87 3.44 4.54 -4.45
C ALA A 87 2.15 4.90 -5.19
N ASN A 88 2.08 4.61 -6.49
CA ASN A 88 0.87 4.80 -7.28
C ASN A 88 -0.05 3.58 -7.14
N LEU A 89 -1.10 3.67 -6.34
CA LEU A 89 -2.09 2.59 -6.14
C LEU A 89 -3.37 2.79 -6.99
N SER A 90 -3.32 3.65 -8.00
CA SER A 90 -4.53 4.01 -8.77
C SER A 90 -5.16 2.78 -9.42
N GLY A 91 -6.38 2.44 -9.02
CA GLY A 91 -7.11 1.29 -9.56
C GLY A 91 -6.60 -0.07 -9.09
N ALA A 92 -5.63 -0.13 -8.17
CA ALA A 92 -5.22 -1.37 -7.54
C ALA A 92 -6.41 -2.03 -6.81
N SER A 93 -6.49 -3.35 -6.85
CA SER A 93 -7.55 -4.14 -6.23
C SER A 93 -7.00 -4.97 -5.08
N GLY A 94 -7.89 -5.53 -4.24
CA GLY A 94 -7.48 -6.38 -3.11
C GLY A 94 -6.88 -5.64 -1.91
N ILE A 95 -6.48 -4.38 -2.08
CA ILE A 95 -6.30 -3.42 -1.00
C ILE A 95 -7.70 -3.08 -0.49
N PHE A 96 -8.09 -3.58 0.68
CA PHE A 96 -9.43 -3.31 1.22
C PHE A 96 -9.59 -1.80 1.52
N ALA A 97 -10.21 -1.07 0.59
CA ALA A 97 -10.78 0.24 0.82
C ALA A 97 -11.95 0.59 -0.10
N THR A 98 -13.01 1.06 0.53
CA THR A 98 -14.14 1.78 -0.06
C THR A 98 -14.09 3.24 0.41
N GLY A 99 -13.35 4.09 -0.30
CA GLY A 99 -13.27 5.53 -0.05
C GLY A 99 -11.86 6.08 -0.23
N TYR A 100 -11.57 6.63 -1.41
CA TYR A 100 -10.30 7.29 -1.73
C TYR A 100 -10.38 8.78 -1.42
N PHE A 101 -9.54 9.28 -0.50
CA PHE A 101 -9.36 10.72 -0.27
C PHE A 101 -7.87 11.08 -0.21
N GLY A 102 -7.27 11.47 -1.33
CA GLY A 102 -5.89 11.96 -1.39
C GLY A 102 -4.81 10.90 -1.67
N LYS A 103 -3.57 11.37 -1.86
CA LYS A 103 -2.42 10.65 -2.48
C LYS A 103 -1.89 9.42 -1.70
N HIS A 104 -2.51 9.03 -0.60
CA HIS A 104 -2.01 7.99 0.32
C HIS A 104 -3.07 6.94 0.74
N HIS A 105 -4.29 6.93 0.17
CA HIS A 105 -5.43 6.57 1.04
C HIS A 105 -6.48 5.59 0.54
N ALA A 106 -6.92 4.80 1.53
CA ALA A 106 -7.80 3.66 1.43
C ALA A 106 -8.66 3.57 2.72
N VAL A 107 -9.88 4.12 2.74
CA VAL A 107 -10.83 4.00 3.87
C VAL A 107 -11.83 2.88 3.58
N ALA A 108 -12.24 2.03 4.54
CA ALA A 108 -13.21 0.94 4.29
C ALA A 108 -14.51 1.11 5.11
N ALA A 109 -15.65 0.98 4.45
CA ALA A 109 -16.96 0.88 5.06
C ALA A 109 -17.07 -0.51 5.68
N GLY A 110 -16.84 -0.57 6.99
CA GLY A 110 -16.89 -1.80 7.78
C GLY A 110 -16.39 -1.66 9.22
N GLY A 111 -16.21 -0.43 9.72
CA GLY A 111 -15.68 -0.17 11.06
C GLY A 111 -14.15 -0.08 11.16
N TYR A 112 -13.45 -0.09 10.02
CA TYR A 112 -11.99 -0.07 9.96
C TYR A 112 -11.49 0.99 8.98
N ILE A 113 -10.38 1.64 9.32
CA ILE A 113 -9.61 2.51 8.44
C ILE A 113 -8.22 1.91 8.22
N SER A 114 -7.77 1.93 6.97
CA SER A 114 -6.42 1.50 6.61
C SER A 114 -5.57 2.74 6.36
N ILE A 115 -4.44 2.80 7.04
CA ILE A 115 -3.56 3.97 7.06
C ILE A 115 -2.14 3.48 6.83
N GLY A 116 -1.62 3.74 5.64
CA GLY A 116 -0.52 2.94 5.12
C GLY A 116 -0.89 1.46 5.12
N CYS A 117 -0.12 0.66 5.88
CA CYS A 117 -0.30 -0.79 6.05
C CYS A 117 -0.95 -1.18 7.38
N GLU A 118 -1.31 -0.20 8.23
CA GLU A 118 -1.94 -0.46 9.52
C GLU A 118 -3.46 -0.39 9.40
N ARG A 119 -4.12 -1.46 9.85
CA ARG A 119 -5.56 -1.50 9.98
C ARG A 119 -5.94 -1.09 11.40
N HIS A 120 -6.69 0.00 11.50
CA HIS A 120 -7.22 0.50 12.75
C HIS A 120 -8.73 0.40 12.75
N THR A 121 -9.32 0.06 13.88
CA THR A 121 -10.75 0.29 14.11
C THR A 121 -11.05 1.78 14.09
N TYR A 122 -12.30 2.13 13.81
CA TYR A 122 -12.76 3.52 13.95
C TYR A 122 -12.49 4.07 15.36
N ASP A 123 -12.64 3.25 16.40
CA ASP A 123 -12.40 3.68 17.79
C ASP A 123 -10.91 3.93 18.08
N GLU A 124 -10.01 3.07 17.59
CA GLU A 124 -8.56 3.28 17.70
C GLU A 124 -8.13 4.57 17.00
N TRP A 125 -8.62 4.79 15.78
CA TRP A 125 -8.34 6.01 15.04
C TRP A 125 -8.88 7.25 15.76
N LEU A 126 -10.12 7.21 16.27
CA LEU A 126 -10.69 8.34 17.01
C LEU A 126 -9.93 8.65 18.32
N LYS A 127 -9.25 7.66 18.89
CA LYS A 127 -8.49 7.79 20.13
C LYS A 127 -7.06 8.30 19.92
N ASP A 128 -6.36 7.81 18.89
CA ASP A 128 -4.92 8.05 18.71
C ASP A 128 -4.53 8.42 17.27
N GLY A 129 -5.49 8.79 16.43
CA GLY A 129 -5.25 9.02 15.00
C GLY A 129 -4.29 10.16 14.67
N GLU A 130 -4.00 11.06 15.62
CA GLU A 130 -2.93 12.04 15.44
C GLU A 130 -1.55 11.38 15.40
N ASN A 131 -1.25 10.49 16.36
CA ASN A 131 0.01 9.75 16.37
C ASN A 131 0.05 8.71 15.25
N ILE A 132 -1.03 7.96 15.06
CA ILE A 132 -1.13 6.97 13.99
C ILE A 132 -0.94 7.65 12.63
N GLY A 133 -1.61 8.77 12.38
CA GLY A 133 -1.47 9.53 11.14
C GLY A 133 -0.04 10.06 10.95
N LYS A 134 0.52 10.75 11.95
CA LYS A 134 1.88 11.30 11.85
C LYS A 134 2.94 10.24 11.64
N ASN A 135 2.83 9.10 12.32
CA ASN A 135 3.73 7.95 12.15
C ASN A 135 3.66 7.35 10.75
N ASN A 136 2.50 7.47 10.09
CA ASN A 136 2.28 7.03 8.71
C ASN A 136 2.43 8.18 7.69
N GLY A 137 3.00 9.32 8.09
CA GLY A 137 3.36 10.43 7.18
C GLY A 137 2.24 11.41 6.85
N TYR A 138 1.16 11.44 7.63
CA TYR A 138 -0.02 12.25 7.35
C TYR A 138 0.20 13.70 7.79
N THR A 139 -0.34 14.63 7.02
CA THR A 139 -0.47 16.02 7.43
C THR A 139 -1.58 16.20 8.47
N ASP A 140 -1.49 17.25 9.28
CA ASP A 140 -2.53 17.56 10.26
C ASP A 140 -3.92 17.74 9.59
N ASP A 141 -3.97 18.30 8.38
CA ASP A 141 -5.21 18.50 7.61
C ASP A 141 -5.85 17.18 7.18
N GLU A 142 -5.05 16.21 6.72
CA GLU A 142 -5.53 14.86 6.36
C GLU A 142 -6.07 14.13 7.59
N ILE A 143 -5.33 14.16 8.70
CA ILE A 143 -5.75 13.56 9.98
C ILE A 143 -7.11 14.13 10.41
N ASN A 144 -7.24 15.46 10.39
CA ASN A 144 -8.47 16.15 10.77
C ASN A 144 -9.65 15.78 9.88
N LEU A 145 -9.44 15.66 8.57
CA LEU A 145 -10.48 15.24 7.63
C LEU A 145 -10.95 13.82 7.92
N TYR A 146 -10.03 12.87 8.16
CA TYR A 146 -10.38 11.49 8.50
C TYR A 146 -11.12 11.37 9.81
N MET A 147 -10.68 12.09 10.84
CA MET A 147 -11.37 12.17 12.13
C MET A 147 -12.81 12.66 11.96
N ALA A 148 -13.02 13.70 11.14
CA ALA A 148 -14.36 14.23 10.87
C ALA A 148 -15.24 13.22 10.13
N TRP A 149 -14.72 12.58 9.09
CA TRP A 149 -15.47 11.58 8.32
C TRP A 149 -15.84 10.34 9.14
N ILE A 150 -14.90 9.81 9.95
CA ILE A 150 -15.17 8.66 10.82
C ILE A 150 -16.23 9.00 11.86
N ARG A 151 -16.18 10.19 12.47
CA ARG A 151 -17.21 10.66 13.42
C ARG A 151 -18.60 10.65 12.79
N LEU A 152 -18.74 11.19 11.58
CA LEU A 152 -20.01 11.20 10.85
C LEU A 152 -20.49 9.78 10.54
N THR A 153 -19.59 8.91 10.08
CA THR A 153 -19.91 7.52 9.74
C THR A 153 -20.38 6.74 10.97
N VAL A 154 -19.66 6.83 12.08
CA VAL A 154 -20.03 6.19 13.36
C VAL A 154 -21.37 6.72 13.87
N SER A 155 -21.63 8.03 13.74
CA SER A 155 -22.91 8.62 14.14
C SER A 155 -24.08 8.07 13.31
N TRP A 156 -23.93 8.06 11.99
CA TRP A 156 -24.94 7.56 11.07
C TRP A 156 -25.26 6.07 11.28
N LEU A 157 -24.24 5.24 11.50
CA LEU A 157 -24.42 3.82 11.81
C LEU A 157 -25.25 3.61 13.08
N LYS A 158 -24.97 4.37 14.15
CA LYS A 158 -25.74 4.31 15.41
C LYS A 158 -27.20 4.76 15.25
N GLU A 159 -27.49 5.62 14.27
CA GLU A 159 -28.86 6.05 13.96
C GLU A 159 -29.62 5.01 13.15
N MET A 160 -28.94 4.26 12.28
CA MET A 160 -29.54 3.18 11.48
C MET A 160 -29.86 1.91 12.28
N GLU A 161 -29.16 1.67 13.40
CA GLU A 161 -29.39 0.53 14.29
C GLU A 161 -30.55 0.72 15.29
N LYS A 162 -31.23 1.89 15.26
CA LYS A 162 -32.39 2.20 16.10
C LYS A 162 -33.71 2.03 15.36
#